data_AF-A0A3Q8XVM8-F1
#
_entry.id   AF-A0A3Q8XVM8-F1
#
_cell.length_a   1.000
_cell.length_b   1.000
_cell.length_c   1.000
_cell.angle_alpha   90.00
_cell.angle_beta   90.00
_cell.angle_gamma   90.00
#
_symmetry.space_group_name_H-M   'P 1'
#
loop_
_entity.id
_entity.type
_entity.pdbx_description
1 polymer ?
#
loop_
_entity_poly.entity_id
_entity_poly.type
_entity_poly.pdbx_seq_one_letter_code
_entity_poly.pdbx_strand_id
1 'polypeptide(L)'
;MDKTLLEAAHASFRGQYEIKDGKPELFVRLDAVNLGYTHPREADVITLTEPDLEGLLTGTSDEIPSSALVSIGPFNFEGYWYNRRHFTAIDGIGNRNEVRDLQKIWSGILLFRDGFRVFPYGDEEDDWLGLDRRALGRTGYVLNKNQFVGHVQITRMGNPHLLDQTNREGLRVNPEQTAFVQILGHVVKDLLWDFFKDVDRRHKLTPIELGDVKSQIDQLKSRASGAIARVRRLVPKEEQEVVDDLQHALVEFQDLTARAQKRIEEVEADGKQMIQMAGVGLMVEVVAHELARATEGALQALEALKGRDLPSEIKARLETLRSEMKSVSKRLRVLDQLSVSGRQRSEVFDLAELFDDIQEGHAAQFERHGVVLRITKPKSPVRVRLVKGMLIQIIENMLSNSLYWTQVRKNREPRLVPTITVTIESDPPTITFEDNGSGIAHDHIEKVFRPFWSLKEKSKRRGLGLYIAKENAEHLGGTLNAKRHRHPLPLCHAATYSMTSGPISATRRSCLAPCLGSTARTTCLRQIIFHARSNAWPRTSLTR
;
A
#
# COMPACT_ATOMS: atom_id res chain seq x y z
N MET A 1 -0.28 28.53 30.76
CA MET A 1 -0.87 28.42 29.41
C MET A 1 -2.33 28.03 29.54
N ASP A 2 -3.21 28.52 28.67
CA ASP A 2 -4.61 28.10 28.65
C ASP A 2 -4.73 26.65 28.12
N LYS A 3 -5.55 25.83 28.77
CA LYS A 3 -5.79 24.44 28.36
C LYS A 3 -6.59 24.34 27.06
N THR A 4 -7.49 25.29 26.81
CA THR A 4 -8.32 25.34 25.59
C THR A 4 -7.47 25.43 24.32
N LEU A 5 -6.31 26.08 24.39
CA LEU A 5 -5.36 26.16 23.27
C LEU A 5 -4.75 24.79 22.97
N LEU A 6 -4.32 24.05 24.01
CA LEU A 6 -3.75 22.70 23.88
C LEU A 6 -4.77 21.69 23.33
N GLU A 7 -6.02 21.77 23.76
CA GLU A 7 -7.12 20.91 23.28
C GLU A 7 -7.48 21.17 21.81
N ALA A 8 -7.18 22.37 21.29
CA ALA A 8 -7.35 22.75 19.89
C ALA A 8 -6.14 22.40 18.98
N ALA A 9 -5.17 21.63 19.48
CA ALA A 9 -4.05 21.14 18.69
C ALA A 9 -4.51 20.23 17.54
N HIS A 10 -3.89 20.40 16.38
CA HIS A 10 -4.20 19.62 15.18
C HIS A 10 -3.60 18.21 15.23
N ALA A 11 -2.47 18.09 15.92
CA ALA A 11 -1.83 16.85 16.32
C ALA A 11 -0.98 17.09 17.58
N SER A 12 -0.58 16.04 18.28
CA SER A 12 0.32 16.11 19.41
C SER A 12 1.27 14.92 19.45
N PHE A 13 2.41 15.10 20.10
CA PHE A 13 3.30 14.02 20.51
C PHE A 13 3.59 14.15 22.00
N ARG A 14 3.72 13.03 22.69
CA ARG A 14 4.21 12.98 24.07
C ARG A 14 5.03 11.72 24.28
N GLY A 15 6.04 11.80 25.12
CA GLY A 15 6.94 10.68 25.32
C GLY A 15 7.87 10.85 26.50
N GLN A 16 8.57 9.76 26.76
CA GLN A 16 9.47 9.62 27.89
C GLN A 16 10.67 8.79 27.47
N TYR A 17 11.85 9.25 27.87
CA TYR A 17 13.09 8.51 27.81
C TYR A 17 13.39 7.94 29.20
N GLU A 18 13.63 6.64 29.31
CA GLU A 18 13.93 5.96 30.56
C GLU A 18 15.18 5.08 30.44
N ILE A 19 15.83 4.82 31.57
CA ILE A 19 16.87 3.79 31.68
C ILE A 19 16.26 2.62 32.47
N LYS A 20 15.93 1.52 31.80
CA LYS A 20 15.40 0.29 32.43
C LYS A 20 16.46 -0.80 32.41
N ASP A 21 16.71 -1.42 33.57
CA ASP A 21 17.73 -2.46 33.73
C ASP A 21 19.11 -2.09 33.13
N GLY A 22 19.46 -0.80 33.20
CA GLY A 22 20.70 -0.24 32.66
C GLY A 22 20.68 0.11 31.17
N LYS A 23 19.56 -0.11 30.46
CA LYS A 23 19.41 0.13 29.02
C LYS A 23 18.48 1.31 28.72
N PRO A 24 18.77 2.11 27.68
CA PRO A 24 17.90 3.20 27.25
C PRO A 24 16.68 2.69 26.48
N GLU A 25 15.51 3.23 26.81
CA GLU A 25 14.26 3.07 26.04
C GLU A 25 13.60 4.44 25.80
N LEU A 26 13.11 4.65 24.59
CA LEU A 26 12.29 5.82 24.24
C LEU A 26 10.86 5.37 23.94
N PHE A 27 9.91 5.83 24.75
CA PHE A 27 8.48 5.69 24.49
C PHE A 27 7.93 6.97 23.87
N VAL A 28 7.21 6.85 22.75
CA VAL A 28 6.56 7.98 22.05
C VAL A 28 5.13 7.60 21.70
N ARG A 29 4.19 8.45 22.09
CA ARG A 29 2.82 8.44 21.58
C ARG A 29 2.62 9.63 20.63
N LEU A 30 2.05 9.36 19.47
CA LEU A 30 1.66 10.34 18.46
C LEU A 30 0.13 10.31 18.34
N ASP A 31 -0.51 11.47 18.28
CA ASP A 31 -1.95 11.62 18.10
C ASP A 31 -2.22 12.65 16.98
N ALA A 32 -3.08 12.33 16.01
CA ALA A 32 -3.53 13.23 14.95
C ALA A 32 -5.04 13.46 15.07
N VAL A 33 -5.44 14.71 15.28
CA VAL A 33 -6.83 15.12 15.50
C VAL A 33 -7.46 15.67 14.23
N ASN A 34 -6.75 16.54 13.51
CA ASN A 34 -7.18 17.14 12.25
C ASN A 34 -5.96 17.64 11.45
N LEU A 35 -5.56 16.93 10.39
CA LEU A 35 -4.42 17.30 9.53
C LEU A 35 -4.80 18.24 8.37
N GLY A 36 -5.99 18.86 8.42
CA GLY A 36 -6.50 19.83 7.44
C GLY A 36 -7.65 19.30 6.57
N TYR A 37 -8.21 18.13 6.88
CA TYR A 37 -9.33 17.49 6.19
C TYR A 37 -10.02 16.49 7.14
N THR A 38 -11.22 16.04 6.79
CA THR A 38 -11.99 15.10 7.60
C THR A 38 -11.34 13.72 7.65
N HIS A 39 -10.85 13.31 8.82
CA HIS A 39 -10.40 11.95 9.12
C HIS A 39 -10.77 11.58 10.58
N PRO A 40 -10.89 10.28 10.94
CA PRO A 40 -11.03 9.89 12.35
C PRO A 40 -9.79 10.29 13.15
N ARG A 41 -9.93 10.48 14.47
CA ARG A 41 -8.76 10.67 15.35
C ARG A 41 -7.87 9.44 15.27
N GLU A 42 -6.61 9.65 14.94
CA GLU A 42 -5.61 8.61 14.74
C GLU A 42 -4.55 8.70 15.82
N ALA A 43 -4.02 7.55 16.26
CA ALA A 43 -2.95 7.50 17.24
C ALA A 43 -1.98 6.37 16.91
N ASP A 44 -0.70 6.57 17.22
CA ASP A 44 0.34 5.57 17.08
C ASP A 44 1.23 5.58 18.34
N VAL A 45 1.80 4.43 18.67
CA VAL A 45 2.63 4.24 19.86
C VAL A 45 3.90 3.50 19.45
N ILE A 46 5.02 4.21 19.56
CA ILE A 46 6.34 3.78 19.12
C ILE A 46 7.19 3.58 20.37
N THR A 47 7.92 2.47 20.43
CA THR A 47 8.96 2.23 21.44
C THR A 47 10.26 1.94 20.68
N LEU A 48 11.28 2.75 20.91
CA LEU A 48 12.63 2.52 20.39
C LEU A 48 13.51 1.96 21.49
N THR A 49 14.17 0.85 21.18
CA THR A 49 15.11 0.15 22.07
C THR A 49 16.53 0.65 21.87
N GLU A 50 17.44 0.26 22.76
CA GLU A 50 18.87 0.58 22.68
C GLU A 50 19.49 0.42 21.27
N PRO A 51 19.34 -0.72 20.54
CA PRO A 51 19.82 -0.84 19.16
C PRO A 51 19.20 0.13 18.15
N ASP A 52 17.91 0.49 18.33
CA ASP A 52 17.24 1.47 17.47
C ASP A 52 17.83 2.87 17.70
N LEU A 53 18.07 3.22 18.97
CA LEU A 53 18.64 4.49 19.41
C LEU A 53 20.11 4.62 18.98
N GLU A 54 20.92 3.57 19.10
CA GLU A 54 22.28 3.52 18.52
C GLU A 54 22.22 3.76 17.01
N GLY A 55 21.28 3.11 16.31
CA GLY A 55 21.05 3.29 14.88
C GLY A 55 20.74 4.73 14.45
N LEU A 56 20.12 5.53 15.32
CA LEU A 56 19.87 6.97 15.07
C LEU A 56 21.16 7.81 15.13
N LEU A 57 22.10 7.44 16.00
CA LEU A 57 23.35 8.16 16.20
C LEU A 57 24.43 7.74 15.19
N THR A 58 24.41 6.49 14.72
CA THR A 58 25.35 5.98 13.69
C THR A 58 25.06 6.57 12.31
N GLY A 59 25.58 7.78 12.06
CA GLY A 59 25.44 8.48 10.77
C GLY A 59 25.61 9.99 10.83
N THR A 60 25.73 10.58 12.03
CA THR A 60 26.10 12.00 12.18
C THR A 60 27.61 12.20 12.08
N SER A 61 28.03 13.43 11.76
CA SER A 61 29.44 13.81 11.58
C SER A 61 30.28 13.70 12.85
N ASP A 62 29.63 13.71 14.01
CA ASP A 62 30.26 13.57 15.33
C ASP A 62 30.04 12.14 15.83
N GLU A 63 31.12 11.45 16.20
CA GLU A 63 31.06 10.13 16.84
C GLU A 63 30.51 10.27 18.26
N ILE A 64 29.24 9.94 18.46
CA ILE A 64 28.60 9.89 19.77
C ILE A 64 28.79 8.47 20.35
N PRO A 65 29.48 8.29 21.48
CA PRO A 65 29.63 6.98 22.10
C PRO A 65 28.30 6.46 22.64
N SER A 66 28.00 5.17 22.47
CA SER A 66 26.76 4.54 22.97
C SER A 66 26.52 4.76 24.47
N SER A 67 27.58 4.93 25.27
CA SER A 67 27.47 5.27 26.69
C SER A 67 26.71 6.57 26.96
N ALA A 68 26.72 7.52 26.00
CA ALA A 68 25.95 8.76 26.08
C ALA A 68 24.45 8.48 26.22
N LEU A 69 23.90 7.48 25.53
CA LEU A 69 22.49 7.12 25.63
C LEU A 69 22.09 6.79 27.09
N VAL A 70 22.97 6.12 27.84
CA VAL A 70 22.73 5.82 29.26
C VAL A 70 22.99 7.06 30.14
N SER A 71 24.08 7.79 29.90
CA SER A 71 24.53 8.89 30.78
C SER A 71 23.70 10.18 30.68
N ILE A 72 22.94 10.40 29.61
CA ILE A 72 21.92 11.48 29.49
C ILE A 72 20.92 11.41 30.65
N GLY A 73 20.49 10.19 31.03
CA GLY A 73 19.45 9.96 32.02
C GLY A 73 18.02 10.24 31.52
N PRO A 74 16.99 9.99 32.34
CA PRO A 74 15.59 10.05 31.91
C PRO A 74 15.11 11.49 31.65
N PHE A 75 14.18 11.67 30.71
CA PHE A 75 13.54 12.95 30.43
C PHE A 75 12.13 12.78 29.84
N ASN A 76 11.26 13.75 30.07
CA ASN A 76 9.89 13.77 29.56
C ASN A 76 9.71 14.87 28.51
N PHE A 77 8.84 14.66 27.53
CA PHE A 77 8.50 15.70 26.56
C PHE A 77 7.05 15.62 26.08
N GLU A 78 6.49 16.78 25.76
CA GLU A 78 5.22 16.90 25.04
C GLU A 78 5.26 18.07 24.07
N GLY A 79 4.51 17.96 22.98
CA GLY A 79 4.37 19.03 22.01
C GLY A 79 3.10 18.91 21.19
N TYR A 80 2.53 20.07 20.90
CA TYR A 80 1.24 20.26 20.27
C TYR A 80 1.47 21.02 18.98
N TRP A 81 1.05 20.44 17.86
CA TRP A 81 1.25 20.98 16.52
C TRP A 81 -0.02 21.66 16.01
N TYR A 82 0.17 22.84 15.41
CA TYR A 82 -0.91 23.68 14.90
C TYR A 82 -0.71 23.96 13.40
N ASN A 83 -1.65 23.51 12.58
CA ASN A 83 -1.63 23.79 11.16
C ASN A 83 -2.03 25.24 10.91
N ARG A 84 -1.07 26.14 10.67
CA ARG A 84 -1.33 27.59 10.53
C ARG A 84 -2.35 27.95 9.43
N ARG A 85 -2.55 27.07 8.44
CA ARG A 85 -3.55 27.24 7.38
C ARG A 85 -4.99 26.99 7.86
N HIS A 86 -5.18 26.19 8.91
CA HIS A 86 -6.48 25.73 9.40
C HIS A 86 -6.85 26.27 10.80
N PHE A 87 -6.13 27.27 11.33
CA PHE A 87 -6.58 27.99 12.52
C PHE A 87 -8.00 28.56 12.35
N THR A 88 -8.90 28.15 13.22
CA THR A 88 -10.26 28.68 13.39
C THR A 88 -10.34 29.53 14.67
N ALA A 89 -11.51 30.11 14.95
CA ALA A 89 -11.80 30.61 16.30
C ALA A 89 -11.83 29.44 17.31
N ILE A 90 -11.50 29.73 18.56
CA ILE A 90 -11.58 28.79 19.68
C ILE A 90 -12.44 29.43 20.77
N ASP A 91 -13.52 28.75 21.17
CA ASP A 91 -14.37 29.21 22.26
C ASP A 91 -13.57 29.34 23.55
N GLY A 92 -13.65 30.50 24.19
CA GLY A 92 -12.86 30.87 25.38
C GLY A 92 -11.57 31.65 25.09
N ILE A 93 -11.00 31.55 23.88
CA ILE A 93 -9.81 32.35 23.48
C ILE A 93 -10.22 33.53 22.60
N GLY A 94 -11.10 33.29 21.62
CA GLY A 94 -11.57 34.29 20.68
C GLY A 94 -11.31 33.94 19.21
N ASN A 95 -11.12 34.97 18.40
CA ASN A 95 -11.03 34.88 16.95
C ASN A 95 -9.68 34.33 16.45
N ARG A 96 -9.59 34.01 15.15
CA ARG A 96 -8.40 33.42 14.51
C ARG A 96 -7.10 34.18 14.76
N ASN A 97 -7.14 35.51 14.83
CA ASN A 97 -5.93 36.32 15.10
C ASN A 97 -5.52 36.20 16.57
N GLU A 98 -6.47 36.30 17.51
CA GLU A 98 -6.21 36.18 18.95
C GLU A 98 -5.63 34.80 19.30
N VAL A 99 -6.17 33.73 18.72
CA VAL A 99 -5.63 32.35 18.83
C VAL A 99 -4.19 32.26 18.30
N ARG A 100 -3.92 32.84 17.12
CA ARG A 100 -2.59 32.82 16.50
C ARG A 100 -1.58 33.62 17.33
N ASP A 101 -1.98 34.76 17.85
CA ASP A 101 -1.09 35.67 18.58
C ASP A 101 -0.80 35.12 19.98
N LEU A 102 -1.77 34.47 20.64
CA LEU A 102 -1.55 33.67 21.85
C LEU A 102 -0.64 32.46 21.60
N GLN A 103 -0.81 31.75 20.47
CA GLN A 103 0.08 30.65 20.09
C GLN A 103 1.51 31.13 19.83
N LYS A 104 1.70 32.35 19.30
CA LYS A 104 3.03 32.94 19.10
C LYS A 104 3.79 33.15 20.42
N ILE A 105 3.10 33.55 21.49
CA ILE A 105 3.72 33.76 22.83
C ILE A 105 4.35 32.47 23.38
N TRP A 106 3.76 31.32 23.07
CA TRP A 106 4.21 30.01 23.55
C TRP A 106 4.88 29.17 22.45
N SER A 107 5.21 29.77 21.29
CA SER A 107 5.64 28.99 20.13
C SER A 107 7.05 28.42 20.30
N GLY A 108 7.24 27.17 19.89
CA GLY A 108 8.49 26.42 20.05
C GLY A 108 8.34 25.21 20.97
N ILE A 109 9.46 24.54 21.22
CA ILE A 109 9.58 23.45 22.20
C ILE A 109 10.61 23.91 23.22
N LEU A 110 10.14 24.23 24.42
CA LEU A 110 10.91 24.89 25.48
C LEU A 110 11.61 23.86 26.37
N LEU A 111 12.84 24.13 26.82
CA LEU A 111 13.51 23.29 27.83
C LEU A 111 13.23 23.78 29.25
N PHE A 112 12.88 22.85 30.14
CA PHE A 112 12.75 23.09 31.58
C PHE A 112 13.65 22.13 32.38
N ARG A 113 14.37 22.68 33.36
CA ARG A 113 15.17 21.92 34.32
C ARG A 113 14.65 22.17 35.73
N ASP A 114 14.26 21.11 36.43
CA ASP A 114 13.72 21.17 37.80
C ASP A 114 12.56 22.19 37.96
N GLY A 115 11.75 22.37 36.90
CA GLY A 115 10.64 23.33 36.84
C GLY A 115 10.99 24.74 36.34
N PHE A 116 12.27 25.07 36.14
CA PHE A 116 12.73 26.37 35.65
C PHE A 116 13.05 26.35 34.15
N ARG A 117 12.67 27.38 33.39
CA ARG A 117 12.98 27.51 31.96
C ARG A 117 14.50 27.66 31.75
N VAL A 118 15.05 26.89 30.81
CA VAL A 118 16.46 26.95 30.40
C VAL A 118 16.55 27.64 29.04
N PHE A 119 17.08 28.85 29.02
CA PHE A 119 17.38 29.59 27.80
C PHE A 119 18.64 29.04 27.10
N PRO A 120 18.84 29.22 25.78
CA PRO A 120 17.92 29.84 24.82
C PRO A 120 16.86 28.89 24.25
N TYR A 121 16.83 27.62 24.70
CA TYR A 121 16.10 26.51 24.08
C TYR A 121 14.63 26.82 23.78
N GLY A 122 14.35 27.10 22.50
CA GLY A 122 13.02 27.36 21.96
C GLY A 122 12.61 28.83 21.87
N ASP A 123 13.55 29.77 22.01
CA ASP A 123 13.31 31.21 21.78
C ASP A 123 13.08 31.57 20.29
N GLU A 124 12.67 32.82 20.01
CA GLU A 124 12.35 33.29 18.65
C GLU A 124 13.53 33.13 17.67
N GLU A 125 14.78 33.28 18.12
CA GLU A 125 15.98 33.10 17.27
C GLU A 125 16.58 31.69 17.34
N ASP A 126 16.30 30.92 18.41
CA ASP A 126 16.90 29.61 18.63
C ASP A 126 16.08 28.47 18.00
N ASP A 127 16.61 27.86 16.94
CA ASP A 127 16.10 26.62 16.34
C ASP A 127 16.96 25.43 16.78
N TRP A 128 17.09 25.21 18.10
CA TRP A 128 17.94 24.16 18.67
C TRP A 128 17.64 22.75 18.16
N LEU A 129 16.37 22.47 17.85
CA LEU A 129 15.97 21.22 17.21
C LEU A 129 16.22 21.22 15.71
N GLY A 130 16.43 22.35 15.03
CA GLY A 130 16.72 22.43 13.60
C GLY A 130 15.51 22.13 12.69
N LEU A 131 14.33 22.60 13.09
CA LEU A 131 13.04 22.43 12.39
C LEU A 131 12.94 23.34 11.15
N ASP A 132 13.34 24.59 11.28
CA ASP A 132 13.15 25.62 10.25
C ASP A 132 14.10 25.45 9.07
N ARG A 133 15.35 25.01 9.33
CA ARG A 133 16.31 24.68 8.27
C ARG A 133 15.84 23.54 7.37
N ARG A 134 15.07 22.56 7.90
CA ARG A 134 14.58 21.38 7.16
C ARG A 134 13.25 21.63 6.44
N ALA A 135 12.53 22.68 6.85
CA ALA A 135 11.26 23.11 6.28
C ALA A 135 11.37 23.61 4.82
N LEU A 136 12.49 24.26 4.48
CA LEU A 136 12.70 24.94 3.18
C LEU A 136 12.79 24.01 1.95
N GLY A 137 12.84 22.68 2.13
CA GLY A 137 13.05 21.70 1.05
C GLY A 137 12.02 20.56 0.95
N ARG A 138 10.93 20.59 1.74
CA ARG A 138 9.90 19.53 1.73
C ARG A 138 8.57 20.06 1.17
N THR A 139 7.96 19.32 0.25
CA THR A 139 6.55 19.53 -0.15
C THR A 139 5.62 18.75 0.79
N GLY A 140 4.50 19.37 1.21
CA GLY A 140 3.52 18.78 2.13
C GLY A 140 3.35 19.61 3.40
N TYR A 141 3.33 18.94 4.56
CA TYR A 141 3.44 19.60 5.86
C TYR A 141 4.76 20.37 5.95
N VAL A 142 4.85 21.39 6.81
CA VAL A 142 6.08 22.17 6.97
C VAL A 142 6.29 22.40 8.46
N LEU A 143 6.92 21.41 9.12
CA LEU A 143 7.15 21.40 10.57
C LEU A 143 8.20 22.47 10.94
N ASN A 144 7.73 23.71 11.05
CA ASN A 144 8.47 24.88 11.50
C ASN A 144 8.24 25.08 13.01
N LYS A 145 9.22 25.60 13.75
CA LYS A 145 9.14 25.76 15.22
C LYS A 145 7.94 26.60 15.66
N ASN A 146 7.54 27.60 14.87
CA ASN A 146 6.37 28.45 15.12
C ASN A 146 5.02 27.74 14.93
N GLN A 147 5.02 26.46 14.56
CA GLN A 147 3.81 25.61 14.54
C GLN A 147 3.66 24.73 15.77
N PHE A 148 4.67 24.69 16.66
CA PHE A 148 4.62 23.92 17.88
C PHE A 148 4.35 24.82 19.07
N VAL A 149 3.69 24.26 20.09
CA VAL A 149 3.84 24.66 21.48
C VAL A 149 4.16 23.40 22.25
N GLY A 150 5.22 23.38 23.05
CA GLY A 150 5.62 22.17 23.77
C GLY A 150 6.73 22.42 24.77
N HIS A 151 7.06 21.39 25.53
CA HIS A 151 8.15 21.44 26.48
C HIS A 151 8.88 20.10 26.63
N VAL A 152 10.14 20.19 27.04
CA VAL A 152 10.94 19.06 27.52
C VAL A 152 11.30 19.32 28.98
N GLN A 153 11.17 18.31 29.82
CA GLN A 153 11.48 18.35 31.25
C GLN A 153 12.65 17.43 31.56
N ILE A 154 13.72 18.02 32.07
CA ILE A 154 14.91 17.36 32.62
C ILE A 154 15.03 17.71 34.11
N THR A 155 15.84 16.95 34.86
CA THR A 155 16.14 17.23 36.26
C THR A 155 17.64 17.22 36.52
N ARG A 156 18.12 17.99 37.50
CA ARG A 156 19.55 17.98 37.83
C ARG A 156 20.02 16.64 38.41
N MET A 157 19.15 15.93 39.13
CA MET A 157 19.46 14.62 39.70
C MET A 157 19.36 13.49 38.68
N GLY A 158 18.38 13.53 37.77
CA GLY A 158 18.21 12.52 36.72
C GLY A 158 19.20 12.66 35.58
N ASN A 159 19.64 13.89 35.26
CA ASN A 159 20.49 14.18 34.10
C ASN A 159 21.83 14.83 34.52
N PRO A 160 22.70 14.13 35.28
CA PRO A 160 23.93 14.71 35.85
C PRO A 160 24.96 15.10 34.78
N HIS A 161 24.94 14.46 33.60
CA HIS A 161 25.84 14.74 32.48
C HIS A 161 25.31 15.80 31.51
N LEU A 162 24.06 16.26 31.66
CA LEU A 162 23.61 17.49 31.00
C LEU A 162 24.13 18.68 31.82
N LEU A 163 25.35 19.11 31.52
CA LEU A 163 26.07 20.14 32.28
C LEU A 163 25.60 21.54 31.88
N ASP A 164 25.30 22.41 32.86
CA ASP A 164 24.98 23.82 32.59
C ASP A 164 26.22 24.59 32.10
N GLN A 165 26.01 25.61 31.26
CA GLN A 165 27.05 26.57 30.90
C GLN A 165 27.42 27.49 32.07
N THR A 166 28.60 28.12 32.02
CA THR A 166 29.13 28.96 33.12
C THR A 166 28.27 30.19 33.42
N ASN A 167 27.63 30.76 32.39
CA ASN A 167 26.62 31.83 32.48
C ASN A 167 25.23 31.33 32.91
N ARG A 168 25.01 30.00 32.97
CA ARG A 168 23.70 29.33 33.18
C ARG A 168 22.67 29.58 32.07
N GLU A 169 23.10 30.04 30.91
CA GLU A 169 22.25 30.26 29.74
C GLU A 169 22.42 29.09 28.75
N GLY A 170 21.99 27.91 29.20
CA GLY A 170 21.92 26.70 28.38
C GLY A 170 22.80 25.57 28.89
N LEU A 171 22.83 24.48 28.11
CA LEU A 171 23.67 23.31 28.38
C LEU A 171 24.98 23.42 27.59
N ARG A 172 26.06 22.88 28.16
CA ARG A 172 27.34 22.72 27.45
C ARG A 172 27.17 21.67 26.37
N VAL A 173 27.73 21.92 25.19
CA VAL A 173 27.80 20.93 24.13
C VAL A 173 28.76 19.82 24.57
N ASN A 174 28.23 18.63 24.75
CA ASN A 174 28.91 17.38 25.06
C ASN A 174 28.13 16.22 24.42
N PRO A 175 28.67 14.98 24.39
CA PRO A 175 28.01 13.88 23.70
C PRO A 175 26.57 13.61 24.17
N GLU A 176 26.31 13.75 25.47
CA GLU A 176 24.97 13.62 26.05
C GLU A 176 24.01 14.70 25.54
N GLN A 177 24.44 15.97 25.54
CA GLN A 177 23.63 17.07 25.02
C GLN A 177 23.36 16.90 23.52
N THR A 178 24.36 16.49 22.73
CA THR A 178 24.17 16.22 21.30
C THR A 178 23.19 15.07 21.07
N ALA A 179 23.35 13.95 21.78
CA ALA A 179 22.45 12.79 21.69
C ALA A 179 21.01 13.14 22.08
N PHE A 180 20.82 13.88 23.18
CA PHE A 180 19.53 14.39 23.64
C PHE A 180 18.82 15.24 22.55
N VAL A 181 19.54 16.17 21.92
CA VAL A 181 19.01 16.98 20.81
C VAL A 181 18.68 16.11 19.58
N GLN A 182 19.52 15.14 19.24
CA GLN A 182 19.28 14.26 18.10
C GLN A 182 18.05 13.36 18.29
N ILE A 183 17.87 12.77 19.48
CA ILE A 183 16.71 11.93 19.81
C ILE A 183 15.41 12.74 19.70
N LEU A 184 15.33 13.91 20.33
CA LEU A 184 14.17 14.79 20.23
C LEU A 184 13.95 15.29 18.79
N GLY A 185 15.02 15.62 18.07
CA GLY A 185 14.99 15.98 16.67
C GLY A 185 14.40 14.88 15.79
N HIS A 186 14.72 13.61 16.06
CA HIS A 186 14.17 12.47 15.35
C HIS A 186 12.66 12.29 15.60
N VAL A 187 12.22 12.40 16.87
CA VAL A 187 10.81 12.34 17.24
C VAL A 187 9.97 13.35 16.45
N VAL A 188 10.41 14.61 16.39
CA VAL A 188 9.64 15.68 15.76
C VAL A 188 9.77 15.67 14.23
N LYS A 189 10.96 15.44 13.68
CA LYS A 189 11.22 15.62 12.23
C LYS A 189 10.93 14.40 11.37
N ASP A 190 10.99 13.21 11.97
CA ASP A 190 10.94 11.93 11.27
C ASP A 190 9.76 11.09 11.77
N LEU A 191 9.64 10.79 13.07
CA LEU A 191 8.52 9.96 13.57
C LEU A 191 7.16 10.64 13.38
N LEU A 192 6.98 11.87 13.89
CA LEU A 192 5.74 12.64 13.72
C LEU A 192 5.43 12.91 12.24
N TRP A 193 6.47 13.13 11.44
CA TRP A 193 6.35 13.40 10.01
C TRP A 193 5.88 12.19 9.19
N ASP A 194 6.46 11.02 9.45
CA ASP A 194 6.06 9.79 8.76
C ASP A 194 4.72 9.26 9.28
N PHE A 195 4.35 9.55 10.53
CA PHE A 195 2.98 9.39 11.04
C PHE A 195 1.97 10.27 10.27
N PHE A 196 2.23 11.57 10.09
CA PHE A 196 1.36 12.44 9.28
C PHE A 196 1.19 11.93 7.85
N LYS A 197 2.28 11.50 7.20
CA LYS A 197 2.20 10.87 5.87
C LYS A 197 1.41 9.58 5.85
N ASP A 198 1.40 8.81 6.93
CA ASP A 198 0.62 7.57 7.00
C ASP A 198 -0.86 7.84 7.22
N VAL A 199 -1.22 8.83 8.05
CA VAL A 199 -2.59 9.32 8.19
C VAL A 199 -3.08 9.89 6.85
N ASP A 200 -2.26 10.70 6.18
CA ASP A 200 -2.52 11.17 4.80
C ASP A 200 -2.73 10.02 3.83
N ARG A 201 -1.84 9.03 3.82
CA ARG A 201 -2.03 7.86 2.97
C ARG A 201 -3.33 7.12 3.29
N ARG A 202 -3.73 7.01 4.56
CA ARG A 202 -4.94 6.28 4.97
C ARG A 202 -6.23 7.01 4.62
N HIS A 203 -6.30 8.33 4.82
CA HIS A 203 -7.56 9.07 4.84
C HIS A 203 -7.66 10.20 3.81
N LYS A 204 -6.53 10.69 3.29
CA LYS A 204 -6.52 11.74 2.27
C LYS A 204 -6.78 11.10 0.91
N LEU A 205 -8.06 10.99 0.59
CA LEU A 205 -8.56 10.77 -0.77
C LEU A 205 -8.00 11.87 -1.67
N THR A 206 -6.81 11.62 -2.21
CA THR A 206 -6.24 12.48 -3.26
C THR A 206 -7.07 12.18 -4.50
N PRO A 207 -7.72 13.19 -5.13
CA PRO A 207 -8.35 13.00 -6.41
C PRO A 207 -7.32 12.41 -7.36
N ILE A 208 -7.63 11.24 -7.91
CA ILE A 208 -6.78 10.66 -8.95
C ILE A 208 -7.00 11.53 -10.17
N GLU A 209 -5.93 12.13 -10.70
CA GLU A 209 -5.97 12.89 -11.95
C GLU A 209 -6.24 11.92 -13.12
N LEU A 210 -7.51 11.54 -13.25
CA LEU A 210 -8.03 10.64 -14.28
C LEU A 210 -7.88 11.21 -15.69
N GLY A 211 -7.61 12.51 -15.83
CA GLY A 211 -7.27 13.15 -17.11
C GLY A 211 -6.05 12.50 -17.79
N ASP A 212 -4.99 12.20 -17.04
CA ASP A 212 -3.80 11.51 -17.56
C ASP A 212 -4.13 10.08 -17.99
N VAL A 213 -4.95 9.37 -17.21
CA VAL A 213 -5.39 7.99 -17.50
C VAL A 213 -6.27 7.95 -18.76
N LYS A 214 -7.20 8.90 -18.90
CA LYS A 214 -8.07 9.04 -20.08
C LYS A 214 -7.24 9.29 -21.34
N SER A 215 -6.31 10.24 -21.29
CA SER A 215 -5.37 10.54 -22.38
C SER A 215 -4.51 9.33 -22.78
N GLN A 216 -3.95 8.60 -21.81
CA GLN A 216 -3.16 7.39 -22.07
C GLN A 216 -4.00 6.27 -22.73
N ILE A 217 -5.22 6.04 -22.24
CA ILE A 217 -6.16 5.07 -22.82
C ILE A 217 -6.48 5.44 -24.28
N ASP A 218 -6.74 6.71 -24.58
CA ASP A 218 -7.10 7.16 -25.93
C ASP A 218 -5.90 7.10 -26.91
N GLN A 219 -4.67 7.37 -26.44
CA GLN A 219 -3.45 7.11 -27.20
C GLN A 219 -3.26 5.62 -27.53
N LEU A 220 -3.51 4.72 -26.57
CA LEU A 220 -3.43 3.27 -26.77
C LEU A 220 -4.50 2.76 -27.75
N LYS A 221 -5.74 3.25 -27.65
CA LYS A 221 -6.82 2.98 -28.63
C LYS A 221 -6.39 3.39 -30.05
N SER A 222 -5.82 4.59 -30.20
CA SER A 222 -5.38 5.13 -31.48
C SER A 222 -4.26 4.28 -32.11
N ARG A 223 -3.26 3.87 -31.29
CA ARG A 223 -2.18 2.95 -31.72
C ARG A 223 -2.72 1.61 -32.19
N ALA A 224 -3.60 0.97 -31.42
CA ALA A 224 -4.21 -0.31 -31.79
C ALA A 224 -5.03 -0.23 -33.09
N SER A 225 -5.80 0.85 -33.26
CA SER A 225 -6.57 1.13 -34.48
C SER A 225 -5.65 1.30 -35.69
N GLY A 226 -4.57 2.07 -35.55
CA GLY A 226 -3.56 2.27 -36.60
C GLY A 226 -2.79 1.01 -36.96
N ALA A 227 -2.51 0.15 -35.99
CA ALA A 227 -1.88 -1.15 -36.21
C ALA A 227 -2.80 -2.09 -37.02
N ILE A 228 -4.07 -2.25 -36.62
CA ILE A 228 -5.07 -3.05 -37.37
C ILE A 228 -5.28 -2.49 -38.79
N ALA A 229 -5.34 -1.17 -38.96
CA ALA A 229 -5.45 -0.56 -40.29
C ALA A 229 -4.22 -0.81 -41.19
N ARG A 230 -3.03 -1.00 -40.62
CA ARG A 230 -1.82 -1.44 -41.36
C ARG A 230 -1.86 -2.93 -41.66
N VAL A 231 -2.28 -3.77 -40.71
CA VAL A 231 -2.51 -5.22 -40.91
C VAL A 231 -3.47 -5.44 -42.09
N ARG A 232 -4.59 -4.70 -42.17
CA ARG A 232 -5.55 -4.76 -43.30
C ARG A 232 -4.93 -4.53 -44.68
N ARG A 233 -3.81 -3.81 -44.78
CA ARG A 233 -3.08 -3.55 -46.04
C ARG A 233 -2.03 -4.60 -46.38
N LEU A 234 -1.62 -5.41 -45.41
CA LEU A 234 -0.59 -6.45 -45.56
C LEU A 234 -1.18 -7.85 -45.75
N VAL A 235 -2.43 -8.06 -45.34
CA VAL A 235 -3.13 -9.35 -45.40
C VAL A 235 -3.84 -9.54 -46.75
N PRO A 236 -3.74 -10.73 -47.38
CA PRO A 236 -4.48 -11.07 -48.61
C PRO A 236 -6.00 -10.94 -48.49
N LYS A 237 -6.71 -10.88 -49.62
CA LYS A 237 -8.18 -10.70 -49.62
C LYS A 237 -8.92 -11.86 -48.97
N GLU A 238 -8.36 -13.07 -49.06
CA GLU A 238 -8.92 -14.31 -48.54
C GLU A 238 -8.95 -14.35 -47.01
N GLU A 239 -8.15 -13.51 -46.32
CA GLU A 239 -8.07 -13.49 -44.86
C GLU A 239 -8.52 -12.15 -44.24
N GLN A 240 -9.21 -11.29 -45.02
CA GLN A 240 -9.77 -10.04 -44.48
C GLN A 240 -10.88 -10.27 -43.45
N GLU A 241 -11.58 -11.42 -43.48
CA GLU A 241 -12.56 -11.80 -42.46
C GLU A 241 -11.95 -11.78 -41.05
N VAL A 242 -10.72 -12.27 -40.89
CA VAL A 242 -10.01 -12.24 -39.60
C VAL A 242 -9.67 -10.80 -39.20
N VAL A 243 -9.36 -9.92 -40.16
CA VAL A 243 -9.07 -8.51 -39.89
C VAL A 243 -10.33 -7.72 -39.51
N ASP A 244 -11.47 -8.04 -40.11
CA ASP A 244 -12.77 -7.46 -39.75
C ASP A 244 -13.21 -7.92 -38.34
N ASP A 245 -13.04 -9.20 -37.98
CA ASP A 245 -13.23 -9.73 -36.62
C ASP A 245 -12.41 -8.94 -35.57
N LEU A 246 -11.13 -8.68 -35.88
CA LEU A 246 -10.22 -7.90 -35.02
C LEU A 246 -10.66 -6.44 -34.88
N GLN A 247 -11.18 -5.86 -35.96
CA GLN A 247 -11.73 -4.50 -35.98
C GLN A 247 -13.04 -4.42 -35.18
N HIS A 248 -13.91 -5.44 -35.24
CA HIS A 248 -15.12 -5.54 -34.42
C HIS A 248 -14.81 -5.67 -32.92
N ALA A 249 -13.87 -6.54 -32.54
CA ALA A 249 -13.43 -6.69 -31.15
C ALA A 249 -12.82 -5.39 -30.59
N LEU A 250 -12.10 -4.61 -31.43
CA LEU A 250 -11.60 -3.29 -31.06
C LEU A 250 -12.74 -2.27 -30.83
N VAL A 251 -13.80 -2.29 -31.64
CA VAL A 251 -14.96 -1.41 -31.44
C VAL A 251 -15.74 -1.80 -30.17
N GLU A 252 -15.91 -3.10 -29.88
CA GLU A 252 -16.47 -3.57 -28.62
C GLU A 252 -15.63 -3.09 -27.42
N PHE A 253 -14.30 -3.14 -27.54
CA PHE A 253 -13.37 -2.58 -26.55
C PHE A 253 -13.58 -1.07 -26.34
N GLN A 254 -13.73 -0.31 -27.41
CA GLN A 254 -13.88 1.16 -27.36
C GLN A 254 -15.17 1.56 -26.63
N ASP A 255 -16.29 0.91 -26.93
CA ASP A 255 -17.58 1.17 -26.29
C ASP A 255 -17.59 0.78 -24.80
N LEU A 256 -17.10 -0.42 -24.45
CA LEU A 256 -16.96 -0.86 -23.06
C LEU A 256 -16.08 0.10 -22.24
N THR A 257 -14.99 0.58 -22.84
CA THR A 257 -14.09 1.57 -22.23
C THR A 257 -14.78 2.92 -22.03
N ALA A 258 -15.51 3.42 -23.03
CA ALA A 258 -16.24 4.69 -22.93
C ALA A 258 -17.35 4.63 -21.86
N ARG A 259 -18.08 3.52 -21.78
CA ARG A 259 -19.08 3.28 -20.73
C ARG A 259 -18.46 3.26 -19.33
N ALA A 260 -17.31 2.59 -19.17
CA ALA A 260 -16.57 2.61 -17.90
C ALA A 260 -16.07 4.02 -17.55
N GLN A 261 -15.47 4.75 -18.49
CA GLN A 261 -14.99 6.13 -18.28
C GLN A 261 -16.11 7.09 -17.87
N LYS A 262 -17.23 7.07 -18.58
CA LYS A 262 -18.40 7.89 -18.24
C LYS A 262 -18.93 7.56 -16.84
N ARG A 263 -18.90 6.29 -16.43
CA ARG A 263 -19.36 5.90 -15.09
C ARG A 263 -18.41 6.35 -13.98
N ILE A 264 -17.11 6.44 -14.25
CA ILE A 264 -16.13 7.03 -13.33
C ILE A 264 -16.45 8.53 -13.14
N GLU A 265 -16.73 9.26 -14.22
CA GLU A 265 -17.10 10.68 -14.20
C GLU A 265 -18.46 10.94 -13.51
N GLU A 266 -19.43 10.03 -13.63
CA GLU A 266 -20.74 10.12 -12.94
C GLU A 266 -20.67 9.88 -11.41
N VAL A 267 -19.52 9.45 -10.87
CA VAL A 267 -19.38 8.92 -9.49
C VAL A 267 -18.54 9.83 -8.56
N GLU A 268 -18.20 11.04 -9.01
CA GLU A 268 -17.28 11.97 -8.32
C GLU A 268 -17.67 12.42 -6.88
N ALA A 269 -18.88 12.10 -6.41
CA ALA A 269 -19.40 12.57 -5.11
C ALA A 269 -19.17 11.65 -3.90
N ASP A 270 -18.83 10.36 -4.08
CA ASP A 270 -18.65 9.40 -2.98
C ASP A 270 -17.25 8.77 -2.99
N GLY A 271 -16.44 9.12 -2.01
CA GLY A 271 -15.02 8.73 -1.92
C GLY A 271 -14.77 7.21 -1.95
N LYS A 272 -15.69 6.41 -1.41
CA LYS A 272 -15.59 4.94 -1.48
C LYS A 272 -15.86 4.41 -2.89
N GLN A 273 -16.84 4.98 -3.58
CA GLN A 273 -17.12 4.61 -4.96
C GLN A 273 -16.01 5.09 -5.91
N MET A 274 -15.41 6.26 -5.66
CA MET A 274 -14.27 6.77 -6.44
C MET A 274 -13.08 5.81 -6.42
N ILE A 275 -12.79 5.15 -5.30
CA ILE A 275 -11.74 4.11 -5.19
C ILE A 275 -12.07 2.88 -6.06
N GLN A 276 -13.31 2.38 -5.98
CA GLN A 276 -13.75 1.22 -6.77
C GLN A 276 -13.73 1.54 -8.28
N MET A 277 -14.20 2.73 -8.66
CA MET A 277 -14.20 3.24 -10.02
C MET A 277 -12.79 3.47 -10.56
N ALA A 278 -11.86 3.98 -9.75
CA ALA A 278 -10.44 4.01 -10.09
C ALA A 278 -9.88 2.61 -10.33
N GLY A 279 -10.31 1.61 -9.56
CA GLY A 279 -9.98 0.20 -9.79
C GLY A 279 -10.45 -0.36 -11.14
N VAL A 280 -11.62 0.08 -11.62
CA VAL A 280 -12.10 -0.25 -12.96
C VAL A 280 -11.26 0.46 -14.03
N GLY A 281 -11.03 1.78 -13.89
CA GLY A 281 -10.19 2.56 -14.81
C GLY A 281 -8.76 2.04 -14.94
N LEU A 282 -8.18 1.54 -13.84
CA LEU A 282 -6.87 0.88 -13.81
C LEU A 282 -6.84 -0.42 -14.63
N MET A 283 -7.88 -1.24 -14.54
CA MET A 283 -7.98 -2.46 -15.36
C MET A 283 -8.20 -2.13 -16.84
N VAL A 284 -9.07 -1.16 -17.15
CA VAL A 284 -9.28 -0.66 -18.52
C VAL A 284 -7.95 -0.28 -19.18
N GLU A 285 -7.07 0.44 -18.48
CA GLU A 285 -5.75 0.82 -19.01
C GLU A 285 -4.82 -0.39 -19.22
N VAL A 286 -4.78 -1.34 -18.28
CA VAL A 286 -3.97 -2.57 -18.43
C VAL A 286 -4.41 -3.35 -19.67
N VAL A 287 -5.72 -3.47 -19.90
CA VAL A 287 -6.27 -4.16 -21.07
C VAL A 287 -6.03 -3.36 -22.35
N ALA A 288 -6.14 -2.02 -22.32
CA ALA A 288 -5.75 -1.14 -23.44
C ALA A 288 -4.28 -1.33 -23.85
N HIS A 289 -3.39 -1.49 -22.86
CA HIS A 289 -1.96 -1.69 -23.07
C HIS A 289 -1.62 -3.11 -23.54
N GLU A 290 -2.44 -4.12 -23.23
CA GLU A 290 -2.35 -5.46 -23.83
C GLU A 290 -2.82 -5.47 -25.28
N LEU A 291 -3.96 -4.85 -25.57
CA LEU A 291 -4.52 -4.65 -26.90
C LEU A 291 -3.53 -3.95 -27.86
N ALA A 292 -2.93 -2.84 -27.43
CA ALA A 292 -1.94 -2.12 -28.23
C ALA A 292 -0.69 -2.97 -28.52
N ARG A 293 -0.23 -3.79 -27.56
CA ARG A 293 0.93 -4.68 -27.76
C ARG A 293 0.61 -5.88 -28.65
N ALA A 294 -0.57 -6.48 -28.52
CA ALA A 294 -0.99 -7.60 -29.37
C ALA A 294 -1.06 -7.17 -30.84
N THR A 295 -1.70 -6.03 -31.10
CA THR A 295 -1.84 -5.48 -32.45
C THR A 295 -0.50 -5.00 -33.05
N GLU A 296 0.38 -4.39 -32.27
CA GLU A 296 1.74 -4.03 -32.71
C GLU A 296 2.64 -5.25 -32.95
N GLY A 297 2.56 -6.28 -32.11
CA GLY A 297 3.35 -7.51 -32.26
C GLY A 297 2.96 -8.29 -33.53
N ALA A 298 1.65 -8.36 -33.85
CA ALA A 298 1.18 -8.96 -35.09
C ALA A 298 1.57 -8.14 -36.32
N LEU A 299 1.53 -6.80 -36.24
CA LEU A 299 2.03 -5.94 -37.30
C LEU A 299 3.52 -6.19 -37.58
N GLN A 300 4.35 -6.28 -36.53
CA GLN A 300 5.77 -6.62 -36.67
C GLN A 300 5.98 -8.02 -37.29
N ALA A 301 5.19 -9.02 -36.89
CA ALA A 301 5.26 -10.37 -37.46
C ALA A 301 4.91 -10.37 -38.96
N LEU A 302 3.89 -9.61 -39.38
CA LEU A 302 3.51 -9.47 -40.78
C LEU A 302 4.51 -8.66 -41.59
N GLU A 303 5.12 -7.62 -41.01
CA GLU A 303 6.21 -6.87 -41.65
C GLU A 303 7.48 -7.71 -41.82
N ALA A 304 7.76 -8.65 -40.91
CA ALA A 304 8.86 -9.61 -41.05
C ALA A 304 8.62 -10.69 -42.13
N LEU A 305 7.36 -10.95 -42.49
CA LEU A 305 6.98 -11.86 -43.59
C LEU A 305 6.97 -11.17 -44.97
N LYS A 306 7.12 -9.84 -45.02
CA LYS A 306 7.06 -9.04 -46.24
C LYS A 306 8.18 -9.44 -47.21
N GLY A 307 7.80 -10.04 -48.34
CA GLY A 307 8.73 -10.58 -49.34
C GLY A 307 8.93 -12.09 -49.29
N ARG A 308 8.12 -12.83 -48.51
CA ARG A 308 8.06 -14.31 -48.53
C ARG A 308 6.66 -14.78 -48.86
N ASP A 309 6.56 -15.73 -49.79
CA ASP A 309 5.28 -16.18 -50.36
C ASP A 309 4.73 -17.39 -49.57
N LEU A 310 4.33 -17.16 -48.31
CA LEU A 310 3.89 -18.20 -47.36
C LEU A 310 2.52 -17.87 -46.73
N PRO A 311 1.40 -18.14 -47.44
CA PRO A 311 0.05 -17.90 -46.93
C PRO A 311 -0.27 -18.64 -45.61
N SER A 312 0.26 -19.85 -45.43
CA SER A 312 0.02 -20.68 -44.23
C SER A 312 0.66 -20.10 -42.96
N GLU A 313 1.81 -19.43 -43.07
CA GLU A 313 2.48 -18.82 -41.93
C GLU A 313 1.79 -17.50 -41.52
N ILE A 314 1.30 -16.72 -42.50
CA ILE A 314 0.45 -15.55 -42.27
C ILE A 314 -0.82 -15.95 -41.50
N LYS A 315 -1.53 -16.99 -41.97
CA LYS A 315 -2.75 -17.51 -41.33
C LYS A 315 -2.54 -17.89 -39.86
N ALA A 316 -1.47 -18.63 -39.57
CA ALA A 316 -1.15 -19.04 -38.20
C ALA A 316 -0.90 -17.84 -37.26
N ARG A 317 -0.25 -16.77 -37.77
CA ARG A 317 -0.04 -15.52 -37.01
C ARG A 317 -1.33 -14.75 -36.79
N LEU A 318 -2.22 -14.70 -37.79
CA LEU A 318 -3.53 -14.04 -37.68
C LEU A 318 -4.47 -14.76 -36.71
N GLU A 319 -4.53 -16.10 -36.73
CA GLU A 319 -5.29 -16.86 -35.74
C GLU A 319 -4.71 -16.74 -34.31
N THR A 320 -3.38 -16.62 -34.18
CA THR A 320 -2.75 -16.28 -32.89
C THR A 320 -3.25 -14.92 -32.37
N LEU A 321 -3.27 -13.89 -33.23
CA LEU A 321 -3.78 -12.57 -32.88
C LEU A 321 -5.29 -12.60 -32.56
N ARG A 322 -6.09 -13.37 -33.32
CA ARG A 322 -7.52 -13.57 -33.07
C ARG A 322 -7.77 -14.18 -31.69
N SER A 323 -6.97 -15.16 -31.29
CA SER A 323 -6.99 -15.75 -29.95
C SER A 323 -6.61 -14.75 -28.84
N GLU A 324 -5.53 -13.97 -29.03
CA GLU A 324 -5.15 -12.90 -28.08
C GLU A 324 -6.27 -11.85 -27.93
N MET A 325 -6.89 -11.42 -29.03
CA MET A 325 -7.97 -10.44 -29.03
C MET A 325 -9.26 -10.99 -28.39
N LYS A 326 -9.56 -12.27 -28.57
CA LYS A 326 -10.67 -12.95 -27.88
C LYS A 326 -10.42 -13.04 -26.38
N SER A 327 -9.18 -13.32 -25.95
CA SER A 327 -8.75 -13.30 -24.54
C SER A 327 -8.90 -11.89 -23.93
N VAL A 328 -8.38 -10.85 -24.61
CA VAL A 328 -8.55 -9.44 -24.23
C VAL A 328 -10.02 -9.05 -24.10
N SER A 329 -10.87 -9.48 -25.04
CA SER A 329 -12.30 -9.20 -25.01
C SER A 329 -13.03 -9.95 -23.87
N LYS A 330 -12.64 -11.19 -23.56
CA LYS A 330 -13.16 -11.94 -22.40
C LYS A 330 -12.85 -11.19 -21.09
N ARG A 331 -11.63 -10.65 -20.93
CA ARG A 331 -11.24 -9.80 -19.79
C ARG A 331 -12.05 -8.50 -19.69
N LEU A 332 -12.42 -7.88 -20.80
CA LEU A 332 -13.28 -6.68 -20.77
C LEU A 332 -14.72 -6.97 -20.35
N ARG A 333 -15.29 -8.12 -20.74
CA ARG A 333 -16.68 -8.46 -20.37
C ARG A 333 -16.85 -8.68 -18.86
N VAL A 334 -15.77 -8.97 -18.14
CA VAL A 334 -15.71 -8.90 -16.67
C VAL A 334 -15.96 -7.45 -16.17
N LEU A 335 -15.44 -6.45 -16.87
CA LEU A 335 -15.63 -5.03 -16.52
C LEU A 335 -17.07 -4.56 -16.80
N ASP A 336 -17.76 -5.13 -17.79
CA ASP A 336 -19.19 -4.86 -18.02
C ASP A 336 -20.05 -5.28 -16.81
N GLN A 337 -19.71 -6.41 -16.16
CA GLN A 337 -20.35 -6.87 -14.91
C GLN A 337 -20.07 -5.94 -13.72
N LEU A 338 -18.98 -5.17 -13.75
CA LEU A 338 -18.62 -4.19 -12.73
C LEU A 338 -19.21 -2.79 -12.98
N SER A 339 -19.38 -2.42 -14.26
CA SER A 339 -19.80 -1.09 -14.70
C SER A 339 -21.30 -0.82 -14.47
N VAL A 340 -22.15 -1.85 -14.60
CA VAL A 340 -23.60 -1.70 -14.45
C VAL A 340 -24.03 -1.86 -12.99
N SER A 341 -24.27 -0.75 -12.28
CA SER A 341 -24.77 -0.74 -10.89
C SER A 341 -26.05 -1.56 -10.65
N GLY A 342 -26.81 -1.89 -11.70
CA GLY A 342 -27.98 -2.78 -11.63
C GLY A 342 -27.67 -4.29 -11.53
N ARG A 343 -26.42 -4.74 -11.71
CA ARG A 343 -26.02 -6.16 -11.72
C ARG A 343 -25.02 -6.58 -10.64
N GLN A 344 -24.69 -5.72 -9.67
CA GLN A 344 -23.97 -6.15 -8.45
C GLN A 344 -24.88 -6.92 -7.48
N ARG A 345 -25.63 -7.90 -7.99
CA ARG A 345 -26.38 -8.87 -7.18
C ARG A 345 -25.50 -10.07 -6.89
N SER A 346 -25.59 -10.61 -5.68
CA SER A 346 -24.91 -11.86 -5.35
C SER A 346 -25.56 -13.01 -6.12
N GLU A 347 -24.78 -13.71 -6.94
CA GLU A 347 -25.20 -14.90 -7.66
C GLU A 347 -24.54 -16.16 -7.08
N VAL A 348 -25.09 -17.34 -7.38
CA VAL A 348 -24.54 -18.63 -6.93
C VAL A 348 -23.76 -19.25 -8.07
N PHE A 349 -22.47 -19.50 -7.86
CA PHE A 349 -21.54 -20.08 -8.84
C PHE A 349 -20.48 -20.93 -8.16
N ASP A 350 -19.81 -21.82 -8.90
CA ASP A 350 -18.66 -22.57 -8.41
C ASP A 350 -17.36 -21.78 -8.56
N LEU A 351 -16.54 -21.73 -7.51
CA LEU A 351 -15.19 -21.18 -7.58
C LEU A 351 -14.29 -21.98 -8.53
N ALA A 352 -14.48 -23.30 -8.64
CA ALA A 352 -13.66 -24.14 -9.50
C ALA A 352 -13.81 -23.73 -10.98
N GLU A 353 -15.05 -23.61 -11.46
CA GLU A 353 -15.39 -23.15 -12.82
C GLU A 353 -14.88 -21.73 -13.08
N LEU A 354 -15.02 -20.82 -12.12
CA LEU A 354 -14.50 -19.44 -12.26
C LEU A 354 -12.98 -19.42 -12.52
N PHE A 355 -12.23 -20.32 -11.88
CA PHE A 355 -10.80 -20.43 -12.11
C PHE A 355 -10.43 -21.10 -13.44
N ASP A 356 -11.30 -21.94 -14.03
CA ASP A 356 -11.11 -22.40 -15.41
C ASP A 356 -11.30 -21.24 -16.40
N ASP A 357 -12.35 -20.43 -16.20
CA ASP A 357 -12.65 -19.25 -17.01
C ASP A 357 -11.47 -18.25 -17.06
N ILE A 358 -10.85 -18.02 -15.89
CA ILE A 358 -9.69 -17.13 -15.71
C ILE A 358 -8.40 -17.78 -16.25
N GLN A 359 -8.20 -19.09 -16.06
CA GLN A 359 -7.04 -19.79 -16.62
C GLN A 359 -7.04 -19.73 -18.16
N GLU A 360 -8.18 -20.00 -18.80
CA GLU A 360 -8.35 -19.85 -20.24
C GLU A 360 -8.10 -18.40 -20.68
N GLY A 361 -8.69 -17.42 -19.97
CA GLY A 361 -8.52 -15.99 -20.23
C GLY A 361 -7.08 -15.49 -20.07
N HIS A 362 -6.17 -16.25 -19.45
CA HIS A 362 -4.77 -15.85 -19.21
C HIS A 362 -3.72 -16.77 -19.83
N ALA A 363 -4.09 -17.85 -20.52
CA ALA A 363 -3.16 -18.80 -21.13
C ALA A 363 -2.06 -18.11 -21.97
N ALA A 364 -2.43 -17.30 -22.97
CA ALA A 364 -1.50 -16.57 -23.83
C ALA A 364 -0.66 -15.50 -23.08
N GLN A 365 -1.13 -14.99 -21.94
CA GLN A 365 -0.35 -14.06 -21.12
C GLN A 365 0.72 -14.81 -20.32
N PHE A 366 0.37 -15.96 -19.72
CA PHE A 366 1.31 -16.78 -18.97
C PHE A 366 2.38 -17.42 -19.87
N GLU A 367 2.00 -17.93 -21.03
CA GLU A 367 2.93 -18.50 -22.02
C GLU A 367 3.98 -17.46 -22.46
N ARG A 368 3.56 -16.25 -22.87
CA ARG A 368 4.47 -15.17 -23.30
C ARG A 368 5.47 -14.74 -22.23
N HIS A 369 5.11 -14.81 -20.94
CA HIS A 369 6.03 -14.49 -19.85
C HIS A 369 6.83 -15.73 -19.37
N GLY A 370 6.52 -16.92 -19.88
CA GLY A 370 7.07 -18.20 -19.41
C GLY A 370 6.73 -18.44 -17.93
N VAL A 371 5.47 -18.27 -17.56
CA VAL A 371 4.94 -18.42 -16.20
C VAL A 371 4.12 -19.69 -16.11
N VAL A 372 4.42 -20.52 -15.11
CA VAL A 372 3.66 -21.74 -14.81
C VAL A 372 2.55 -21.40 -13.81
N LEU A 373 1.30 -21.41 -14.28
CA LEU A 373 0.14 -21.38 -13.39
C LEU A 373 -0.20 -22.81 -12.94
N ARG A 374 -0.34 -23.02 -11.63
CA ARG A 374 -0.83 -24.27 -11.04
C ARG A 374 -2.11 -23.99 -10.27
N ILE A 375 -3.21 -24.67 -10.60
CA ILE A 375 -4.46 -24.53 -9.83
C ILE A 375 -4.79 -25.87 -9.16
N THR A 376 -4.81 -25.87 -7.84
CA THR A 376 -5.24 -27.00 -7.01
C THR A 376 -6.69 -26.77 -6.61
N LYS A 377 -7.58 -27.66 -7.04
CA LYS A 377 -9.03 -27.59 -6.78
C LYS A 377 -9.47 -28.78 -5.89
N PRO A 378 -10.48 -28.63 -5.03
CA PRO A 378 -11.04 -29.74 -4.28
C PRO A 378 -11.88 -30.63 -5.20
N LYS A 379 -12.10 -31.89 -4.81
CA LYS A 379 -12.85 -32.88 -5.62
C LYS A 379 -14.35 -32.58 -5.75
N SER A 380 -14.88 -31.71 -4.89
CA SER A 380 -16.29 -31.33 -4.82
C SER A 380 -16.46 -29.84 -5.21
N PRO A 381 -17.51 -29.47 -5.95
CA PRO A 381 -17.83 -28.07 -6.28
C PRO A 381 -17.85 -27.15 -5.06
N VAL A 382 -17.21 -25.98 -5.14
CA VAL A 382 -17.18 -24.97 -4.08
C VAL A 382 -18.13 -23.84 -4.44
N ARG A 383 -19.42 -24.10 -4.24
CA ARG A 383 -20.48 -23.14 -4.56
C ARG A 383 -20.55 -22.02 -3.53
N VAL A 384 -20.35 -20.78 -3.98
CA VAL A 384 -20.43 -19.56 -3.17
C VAL A 384 -21.57 -18.67 -3.64
N ARG A 385 -22.07 -17.78 -2.78
CA ARG A 385 -23.03 -16.72 -3.13
C ARG A 385 -22.36 -15.36 -2.95
N LEU A 386 -21.84 -14.78 -4.03
CA LEU A 386 -21.03 -13.55 -4.01
C LEU A 386 -21.34 -12.68 -5.23
N VAL A 387 -20.93 -11.41 -5.22
CA VAL A 387 -20.92 -10.58 -6.44
C VAL A 387 -19.73 -11.01 -7.29
N LYS A 388 -19.97 -11.80 -8.35
CA LYS A 388 -18.93 -12.46 -9.16
C LYS A 388 -17.89 -11.46 -9.71
N GLY A 389 -18.34 -10.32 -10.22
CA GLY A 389 -17.44 -9.26 -10.73
C GLY A 389 -16.43 -8.74 -9.69
N MET A 390 -16.86 -8.52 -8.43
CA MET A 390 -15.95 -8.08 -7.36
C MET A 390 -14.89 -9.13 -7.04
N LEU A 391 -15.27 -10.42 -7.05
CA LEU A 391 -14.34 -11.53 -6.87
C LEU A 391 -13.32 -11.60 -8.02
N ILE A 392 -13.74 -11.42 -9.27
CA ILE A 392 -12.80 -11.41 -10.40
C ILE A 392 -11.84 -10.22 -10.28
N GLN A 393 -12.32 -9.02 -9.91
CA GLN A 393 -11.46 -7.86 -9.67
C GLN A 393 -10.41 -8.12 -8.56
N ILE A 394 -10.74 -8.90 -7.53
CA ILE A 394 -9.77 -9.34 -6.52
C ILE A 394 -8.71 -10.26 -7.15
N ILE A 395 -9.14 -11.25 -7.93
CA ILE A 395 -8.25 -12.23 -8.59
C ILE A 395 -7.30 -11.55 -9.58
N GLU A 396 -7.81 -10.67 -10.44
CA GLU A 396 -7.02 -9.88 -11.40
C GLU A 396 -5.94 -9.05 -10.71
N ASN A 397 -6.28 -8.39 -9.60
CA ASN A 397 -5.33 -7.61 -8.81
C ASN A 397 -4.24 -8.49 -8.17
N MET A 398 -4.53 -9.75 -7.83
CA MET A 398 -3.50 -10.70 -7.38
C MET A 398 -2.61 -11.15 -8.54
N LEU A 399 -3.21 -11.67 -9.62
CA LEU A 399 -2.48 -12.21 -10.77
C LEU A 399 -1.56 -11.15 -11.40
N SER A 400 -2.08 -9.94 -11.64
CA SER A 400 -1.31 -8.80 -12.17
C SER A 400 -0.15 -8.39 -11.25
N ASN A 401 -0.32 -8.50 -9.93
CA ASN A 401 0.78 -8.25 -9.01
C ASN A 401 1.83 -9.37 -9.04
N SER A 402 1.41 -10.64 -8.93
CA SER A 402 2.31 -11.78 -8.90
C SER A 402 3.13 -11.86 -10.19
N LEU A 403 2.50 -11.74 -11.36
CA LEU A 403 3.16 -11.64 -12.67
C LEU A 403 4.29 -10.60 -12.70
N TYR A 404 4.03 -9.40 -12.16
CA TYR A 404 5.03 -8.33 -12.12
C TYR A 404 6.25 -8.73 -11.27
N TRP A 405 6.04 -9.24 -10.05
CA TRP A 405 7.16 -9.56 -9.15
C TRP A 405 7.92 -10.82 -9.55
N THR A 406 7.25 -11.81 -10.13
CA THR A 406 7.93 -12.96 -10.73
C THR A 406 8.78 -12.55 -11.92
N GLN A 407 8.32 -11.61 -12.77
CA GLN A 407 9.11 -11.11 -13.90
C GLN A 407 10.30 -10.26 -13.44
N VAL A 408 10.11 -9.38 -12.46
CA VAL A 408 11.20 -8.59 -11.84
C VAL A 408 12.29 -9.52 -11.27
N ARG A 409 11.90 -10.66 -10.70
CA ARG A 409 12.84 -11.66 -10.21
C ARG A 409 13.50 -12.46 -11.33
N LYS A 410 12.75 -12.92 -12.34
CA LYS A 410 13.29 -13.61 -13.54
C LYS A 410 14.37 -12.77 -14.25
N ASN A 411 14.19 -11.45 -14.32
CA ASN A 411 15.17 -10.53 -14.89
C ASN A 411 16.49 -10.47 -14.10
N ARG A 412 16.48 -10.84 -12.80
CA ARG A 412 17.67 -10.93 -11.93
C ARG A 412 18.23 -12.36 -11.84
N GLU A 413 17.35 -13.36 -11.96
CA GLU A 413 17.64 -14.79 -11.88
C GLU A 413 17.13 -15.49 -13.16
N PRO A 414 17.87 -15.44 -14.30
CA PRO A 414 17.35 -15.94 -15.59
C PRO A 414 17.01 -17.44 -15.64
N ARG A 415 17.52 -18.22 -14.69
CA ARG A 415 17.22 -19.65 -14.53
C ARG A 415 15.95 -19.93 -13.71
N LEU A 416 15.37 -18.91 -13.08
CA LEU A 416 14.10 -19.05 -12.35
C LEU A 416 12.97 -19.26 -13.36
N VAL A 417 12.14 -20.26 -13.11
CA VAL A 417 10.84 -20.42 -13.80
C VAL A 417 9.77 -19.73 -12.94
N PRO A 418 9.22 -18.57 -13.37
CA PRO A 418 8.08 -17.96 -12.71
C PRO A 418 6.97 -18.98 -12.48
N THR A 419 6.49 -19.09 -11.24
CA THR A 419 5.40 -19.99 -10.87
C THR A 419 4.41 -19.24 -10.00
N ILE A 420 3.13 -19.39 -10.34
CA ILE A 420 2.00 -18.90 -9.54
C ILE A 420 1.15 -20.13 -9.19
N THR A 421 0.94 -20.37 -7.90
CA THR A 421 0.06 -21.44 -7.41
C THR A 421 -1.21 -20.83 -6.86
N VAL A 422 -2.36 -21.38 -7.26
CA VAL A 422 -3.67 -21.05 -6.71
C VAL A 422 -4.24 -22.30 -6.07
N THR A 423 -4.58 -22.24 -4.78
CA THR A 423 -5.24 -23.35 -4.08
C THR A 423 -6.64 -22.92 -3.65
N ILE A 424 -7.64 -23.71 -4.06
CA ILE A 424 -9.03 -23.53 -3.66
C ILE A 424 -9.36 -24.58 -2.59
N GLU A 425 -9.93 -24.14 -1.48
CA GLU A 425 -10.39 -24.98 -0.38
C GLU A 425 -11.89 -24.76 -0.16
N SER A 426 -12.60 -25.77 0.37
CA SER A 426 -14.07 -25.79 0.41
C SER A 426 -14.70 -25.41 1.77
N ASP A 427 -13.96 -25.56 2.88
CA ASP A 427 -14.49 -25.33 4.23
C ASP A 427 -13.43 -24.72 5.18
N PRO A 428 -13.48 -23.40 5.47
CA PRO A 428 -14.29 -22.40 4.77
C PRO A 428 -13.79 -22.19 3.33
N PRO A 429 -14.65 -21.71 2.39
CA PRO A 429 -14.23 -21.40 1.03
C PRO A 429 -13.04 -20.42 0.98
N THR A 430 -11.85 -20.90 0.60
CA THR A 430 -10.58 -20.16 0.70
C THR A 430 -9.84 -20.21 -0.62
N ILE A 431 -9.15 -19.12 -0.97
CA ILE A 431 -8.43 -18.96 -2.24
C ILE A 431 -7.02 -18.43 -1.94
N THR A 432 -6.04 -19.32 -1.96
CA THR A 432 -4.64 -18.98 -1.66
C THR A 432 -3.87 -18.71 -2.96
N PHE A 433 -3.20 -17.56 -3.05
CA PHE A 433 -2.33 -17.17 -4.17
C PHE A 433 -0.87 -17.11 -3.72
N GLU A 434 -0.05 -18.03 -4.22
CA GLU A 434 1.40 -18.05 -3.97
C GLU A 434 2.16 -17.70 -5.26
N ASP A 435 3.25 -16.95 -5.14
CA ASP A 435 4.18 -16.70 -6.23
C ASP A 435 5.63 -16.80 -5.77
N ASN A 436 6.53 -17.19 -6.69
CA ASN A 436 7.97 -17.27 -6.41
C ASN A 436 8.72 -15.95 -6.67
N GLY A 437 8.03 -14.81 -6.55
CA GLY A 437 8.58 -13.47 -6.73
C GLY A 437 9.57 -13.01 -5.64
N SER A 438 9.85 -11.70 -5.61
CA SER A 438 11.01 -11.13 -4.93
C SER A 438 10.89 -10.95 -3.41
N GLY A 439 9.85 -10.27 -2.93
CA GLY A 439 9.77 -9.94 -1.50
C GLY A 439 8.60 -9.06 -1.09
N ILE A 440 8.06 -9.33 0.11
CA ILE A 440 7.45 -8.31 0.97
C ILE A 440 8.24 -8.40 2.28
N ALA A 441 8.88 -7.29 2.68
CA ALA A 441 9.57 -7.19 3.96
C ALA A 441 8.54 -7.20 5.11
N HIS A 442 8.96 -7.60 6.32
CA HIS A 442 8.04 -7.77 7.44
C HIS A 442 7.23 -6.49 7.72
N ASP A 443 7.93 -5.37 7.86
CA ASP A 443 7.38 -4.03 8.14
C ASP A 443 6.53 -3.46 6.99
N HIS A 444 6.45 -4.18 5.87
CA HIS A 444 5.62 -3.83 4.71
C HIS A 444 4.34 -4.66 4.62
N ILE A 445 4.21 -5.78 5.34
CA ILE A 445 3.09 -6.72 5.23
C ILE A 445 1.72 -6.05 5.42
N GLU A 446 1.58 -5.15 6.38
CA GLU A 446 0.32 -4.40 6.56
C GLU A 446 0.24 -3.16 5.67
N LYS A 447 1.40 -2.65 5.23
CA LYS A 447 1.49 -1.46 4.39
C LYS A 447 1.11 -1.77 2.94
N VAL A 448 1.23 -3.02 2.47
CA VAL A 448 0.95 -3.38 1.07
C VAL A 448 -0.51 -3.19 0.66
N PHE A 449 -1.45 -3.23 1.61
CA PHE A 449 -2.87 -3.00 1.38
C PHE A 449 -3.30 -1.55 1.61
N ARG A 450 -2.38 -0.65 1.96
CA ARG A 450 -2.69 0.80 2.10
C ARG A 450 -2.76 1.42 0.69
N PRO A 451 -3.72 2.31 0.40
CA PRO A 451 -3.81 2.97 -0.91
C PRO A 451 -2.51 3.72 -1.24
N PHE A 452 -2.23 3.85 -2.54
CA PHE A 452 -1.03 4.47 -3.09
C PHE A 452 0.31 3.83 -2.65
N TRP A 453 0.30 2.75 -1.86
CA TRP A 453 1.50 2.04 -1.45
C TRP A 453 1.96 1.06 -2.54
N SER A 454 3.21 1.15 -2.95
CA SER A 454 3.81 0.23 -3.92
C SER A 454 5.33 0.36 -3.95
N LEU A 455 6.01 -0.75 -4.18
CA LEU A 455 7.46 -0.82 -4.43
C LEU A 455 7.81 -0.90 -5.92
N LYS A 456 6.81 -0.79 -6.83
CA LYS A 456 7.03 -0.75 -8.28
C LYS A 456 7.74 0.56 -8.69
N GLU A 457 8.44 0.52 -9.83
CA GLU A 457 9.09 1.69 -10.45
C GLU A 457 8.11 2.85 -10.67
N LYS A 458 8.56 4.11 -10.55
CA LYS A 458 7.70 5.32 -10.57
C LYS A 458 6.68 5.35 -11.73
N SER A 459 7.08 4.96 -12.94
CA SER A 459 6.21 4.92 -14.14
C SER A 459 5.10 3.85 -14.08
N LYS A 460 5.20 2.86 -13.20
CA LYS A 460 4.22 1.77 -12.99
C LYS A 460 3.66 1.77 -11.56
N ARG A 461 3.93 2.83 -10.78
CA ARG A 461 3.62 2.91 -9.35
C ARG A 461 2.31 3.64 -9.11
N ARG A 462 1.21 2.89 -9.02
CA ARG A 462 -0.11 3.44 -8.65
C ARG A 462 -0.60 3.01 -7.26
N GLY A 463 -0.24 1.80 -6.81
CA GLY A 463 -0.43 1.36 -5.42
C GLY A 463 -1.88 1.17 -4.94
N LEU A 464 -2.86 1.15 -5.86
CA LEU A 464 -4.27 0.99 -5.51
C LEU A 464 -4.78 -0.45 -5.63
N GLY A 465 -4.25 -1.27 -6.55
CA GLY A 465 -4.84 -2.58 -6.87
C GLY A 465 -4.99 -3.55 -5.69
N LEU A 466 -4.01 -3.57 -4.78
CA LEU A 466 -4.10 -4.37 -3.56
C LEU A 466 -5.13 -3.85 -2.55
N TYR A 467 -5.24 -2.53 -2.46
CA TYR A 467 -6.19 -1.87 -1.58
C TYR A 467 -7.63 -2.11 -2.07
N ILE A 468 -7.88 -1.97 -3.37
CA ILE A 468 -9.17 -2.30 -4.01
C ILE A 468 -9.53 -3.77 -3.78
N ALA A 469 -8.56 -4.69 -3.88
CA ALA A 469 -8.81 -6.09 -3.60
C ALA A 469 -9.23 -6.32 -2.12
N LYS A 470 -8.65 -5.57 -1.17
CA LYS A 470 -9.03 -5.64 0.24
C LYS A 470 -10.44 -5.09 0.48
N GLU A 471 -10.75 -3.90 -0.03
CA GLU A 471 -12.08 -3.28 0.06
C GLU A 471 -13.17 -4.18 -0.56
N ASN A 472 -12.92 -4.76 -1.73
CA ASN A 472 -13.84 -5.71 -2.35
C ASN A 472 -14.02 -6.99 -1.52
N ALA A 473 -12.96 -7.51 -0.89
CA ALA A 473 -13.05 -8.70 -0.04
C ALA A 473 -13.91 -8.42 1.20
N GLU A 474 -13.71 -7.25 1.83
CA GLU A 474 -14.50 -6.80 2.99
C GLU A 474 -15.96 -6.53 2.61
N HIS A 475 -16.23 -5.93 1.44
CA HIS A 475 -17.59 -5.76 0.92
C HIS A 475 -18.31 -7.09 0.64
N LEU A 476 -17.56 -8.12 0.25
CA LEU A 476 -18.05 -9.50 0.10
C LEU A 476 -18.17 -10.26 1.44
N GLY A 477 -17.90 -9.62 2.58
CA GLY A 477 -17.93 -10.20 3.91
C GLY A 477 -16.73 -11.11 4.24
N GLY A 478 -15.72 -11.16 3.37
CA GLY A 478 -14.47 -11.89 3.55
C GLY A 478 -13.33 -11.01 4.09
N THR A 479 -12.11 -11.55 4.05
CA THR A 479 -10.89 -10.85 4.49
C THR A 479 -9.72 -11.10 3.55
N LEU A 480 -8.77 -10.16 3.48
CA LEU A 480 -7.63 -10.23 2.57
C LEU A 480 -6.35 -9.84 3.30
N ASN A 481 -5.40 -10.79 3.40
CA ASN A 481 -4.29 -10.72 4.33
C ASN A 481 -3.00 -11.33 3.71
N ALA A 482 -1.79 -10.85 4.05
CA ALA A 482 -0.51 -11.41 3.57
C ALA A 482 0.38 -11.98 4.72
N LYS A 483 0.54 -13.31 4.76
CA LYS A 483 1.48 -14.05 5.62
C LYS A 483 2.48 -14.73 4.69
N ARG A 484 3.33 -15.53 5.30
CA ARG A 484 4.40 -16.32 4.72
C ARG A 484 3.82 -17.77 4.48
N HIS A 485 4.57 -18.87 4.24
CA HIS A 485 4.11 -20.30 4.25
C HIS A 485 4.92 -21.28 5.16
N ARG A 486 6.21 -21.55 4.84
CA ARG A 486 7.07 -22.67 5.32
C ARG A 486 6.99 -23.88 4.41
N HIS A 487 8.11 -24.58 4.36
CA HIS A 487 8.22 -25.88 3.73
C HIS A 487 9.11 -26.77 4.63
N PRO A 488 8.89 -28.10 4.71
CA PRO A 488 9.62 -28.98 5.63
C PRO A 488 11.03 -29.40 5.17
N LEU A 489 11.62 -28.72 4.18
CA LEU A 489 12.97 -29.01 3.68
C LEU A 489 13.88 -27.78 3.89
N PRO A 490 15.23 -27.94 3.92
CA PRO A 490 16.17 -26.83 4.13
C PRO A 490 16.17 -25.76 3.03
N LEU A 491 15.42 -25.98 1.95
CA LEU A 491 15.12 -25.01 0.89
C LEU A 491 13.61 -24.76 0.89
N CYS A 492 13.22 -23.49 0.77
CA CYS A 492 11.85 -22.94 0.94
C CYS A 492 11.39 -22.85 2.42
N HIS A 493 11.26 -21.62 2.95
CA HIS A 493 10.82 -21.34 4.33
C HIS A 493 10.02 -20.06 4.46
N ALA A 494 9.08 -20.03 5.44
CA ALA A 494 8.20 -18.89 5.76
C ALA A 494 7.26 -19.11 7.01
N ALA A 495 5.90 -19.05 6.92
CA ALA A 495 4.80 -19.26 7.93
C ALA A 495 3.35 -18.90 7.41
N THR A 496 2.48 -19.88 7.07
CA THR A 496 1.12 -19.84 6.41
C THR A 496 0.00 -19.06 7.16
N TYR A 497 -1.13 -18.69 6.52
CA TYR A 497 -2.39 -18.45 7.27
C TYR A 497 -3.17 -19.72 7.58
N SER A 498 -3.45 -19.89 8.87
CA SER A 498 -4.64 -20.52 9.42
C SER A 498 -5.42 -19.53 10.28
N MET A 499 -6.67 -19.86 10.60
CA MET A 499 -7.29 -19.60 11.91
C MET A 499 -8.34 -20.68 12.22
N THR A 500 -8.40 -21.08 13.48
CA THR A 500 -9.34 -22.05 14.04
C THR A 500 -10.61 -21.36 14.55
N SER A 501 -11.73 -22.08 14.54
CA SER A 501 -12.86 -21.78 15.42
C SER A 501 -12.60 -22.35 16.82
N GLY A 502 -12.98 -21.61 17.86
CA GLY A 502 -13.16 -22.13 19.22
C GLY A 502 -14.66 -22.24 19.53
N PRO A 503 -15.06 -23.29 20.25
CA PRO A 503 -15.40 -23.07 21.66
C PRO A 503 -14.49 -23.86 22.63
N ILE A 504 -14.64 -23.58 23.92
CA ILE A 504 -13.80 -24.09 25.01
C ILE A 504 -14.04 -25.58 25.28
N SER A 505 -12.98 -26.41 25.25
CA SER A 505 -12.69 -27.43 26.28
C SER A 505 -11.26 -28.00 26.16
N ALA A 506 -10.67 -28.45 27.27
CA ALA A 506 -9.27 -28.90 27.46
C ALA A 506 -8.82 -30.05 26.51
N THR A 507 -7.53 -30.24 26.18
CA THR A 507 -6.46 -30.71 27.10
C THR A 507 -5.02 -30.55 26.56
N ARG A 508 -4.00 -30.65 27.44
CA ARG A 508 -2.55 -30.47 27.18
C ARG A 508 -1.88 -31.62 26.39
N ARG A 509 -0.77 -31.31 25.67
CA ARG A 509 0.59 -31.92 25.86
C ARG A 509 1.69 -31.19 25.06
N SER A 510 2.96 -31.56 25.27
CA SER A 510 4.18 -30.71 25.16
C SER A 510 5.39 -31.35 24.43
N CYS A 511 6.50 -30.58 24.28
CA CYS A 511 7.94 -30.92 24.09
C CYS A 511 8.58 -30.43 22.74
N LEU A 512 9.60 -29.54 22.75
CA LEU A 512 11.09 -29.74 22.70
C LEU A 512 11.65 -30.17 21.30
N ALA A 513 12.82 -29.75 20.77
CA ALA A 513 13.97 -28.90 21.17
C ALA A 513 14.71 -28.28 19.90
N PRO A 514 15.79 -27.46 19.99
CA PRO A 514 16.32 -26.65 18.86
C PRO A 514 17.68 -27.10 18.24
N CYS A 515 18.10 -26.46 17.13
CA CYS A 515 19.52 -26.38 16.69
C CYS A 515 19.81 -25.17 15.76
N LEU A 516 21.07 -24.73 15.66
CA LEU A 516 21.53 -23.44 15.08
C LEU A 516 22.03 -23.52 13.62
N GLY A 517 22.12 -22.36 12.93
CA GLY A 517 23.22 -22.11 11.97
C GLY A 517 22.96 -21.27 10.70
N SER A 518 23.69 -20.16 10.57
CA SER A 518 24.05 -19.46 9.30
C SER A 518 22.99 -18.60 8.55
N THR A 519 23.42 -17.99 7.44
CA THR A 519 23.19 -16.56 7.15
C THR A 519 22.38 -16.24 5.88
N ALA A 520 21.77 -15.04 5.91
CA ALA A 520 21.44 -14.14 4.79
C ALA A 520 20.17 -14.36 3.91
N ARG A 521 19.28 -13.35 4.00
CA ARG A 521 18.57 -12.63 2.92
C ARG A 521 17.29 -13.19 2.25
N THR A 522 16.14 -12.64 2.72
CA THR A 522 14.97 -12.09 1.97
C THR A 522 14.17 -12.94 0.96
N THR A 523 12.86 -13.15 1.19
CA THR A 523 11.86 -13.55 0.15
C THR A 523 10.37 -13.27 0.50
N CYS A 524 9.46 -13.40 -0.49
CA CYS A 524 8.06 -12.91 -0.64
C CYS A 524 6.94 -13.88 -0.22
N LEU A 525 5.67 -13.41 0.00
CA LEU A 525 4.38 -14.18 -0.01
C LEU A 525 3.07 -13.32 0.06
N ARG A 526 1.88 -13.92 -0.23
CA ARG A 526 0.48 -13.37 -0.07
C ARG A 526 -0.59 -14.48 0.13
N GLN A 527 -1.85 -14.15 0.50
CA GLN A 527 -3.03 -15.07 0.55
C GLN A 527 -4.38 -14.27 0.46
N ILE A 528 -5.52 -14.94 0.27
CA ILE A 528 -6.89 -14.39 0.44
C ILE A 528 -7.75 -15.39 1.25
N ILE A 529 -8.68 -14.91 2.10
CA ILE A 529 -9.56 -15.78 2.91
C ILE A 529 -11.01 -15.27 2.85
N PHE A 530 -11.88 -15.96 2.11
CA PHE A 530 -13.30 -15.64 2.07
C PHE A 530 -14.05 -16.28 3.25
N HIS A 531 -15.00 -15.55 3.84
CA HIS A 531 -15.90 -16.03 4.87
C HIS A 531 -17.33 -15.67 4.52
N ALA A 532 -17.96 -16.47 3.65
CA ALA A 532 -19.38 -16.31 3.34
C ALA A 532 -20.22 -16.86 4.51
N ARG A 533 -20.86 -15.98 5.31
CA ARG A 533 -21.90 -16.40 6.25
C ARG A 533 -23.11 -16.92 5.48
N SER A 534 -23.32 -18.23 5.44
CA SER A 534 -24.55 -18.81 4.92
C SER A 534 -25.65 -18.73 5.99
N ASN A 535 -26.67 -17.90 5.73
CA ASN A 535 -27.95 -18.11 6.39
C ASN A 535 -28.53 -19.43 5.88
N ALA A 536 -28.59 -20.43 6.75
CA ALA A 536 -29.18 -21.73 6.43
C ALA A 536 -30.65 -21.55 6.01
N TRP A 537 -31.03 -22.15 4.88
CA TRP A 537 -32.43 -22.42 4.59
C TRP A 537 -32.86 -23.71 5.29
N PRO A 538 -34.08 -23.79 5.84
CA PRO A 538 -34.54 -25.00 6.50
C PRO A 538 -34.64 -26.15 5.50
N ARG A 539 -34.23 -27.35 5.91
CA ARG A 539 -34.49 -28.59 5.17
C ARG A 539 -36.00 -28.80 5.09
N THR A 540 -36.60 -28.53 3.93
CA THR A 540 -37.93 -29.08 3.63
C THR A 540 -37.81 -30.59 3.52
N SER A 541 -38.54 -31.28 4.37
CA SER A 541 -38.63 -32.74 4.41
C SER A 541 -39.31 -33.27 3.15
N LEU A 542 -38.53 -33.86 2.24
CA LEU A 542 -39.06 -34.79 1.24
C LEU A 542 -39.36 -36.13 1.94
N THR A 543 -40.57 -36.26 2.45
CA THR A 543 -41.16 -37.53 2.88
C THR A 543 -42.39 -37.82 2.04
N ARG A 544 -42.20 -38.65 1.01
CA ARG A 544 -43.17 -39.25 0.08
C ARG A 544 -44.10 -38.30 -0.68
#